data_AF-A0A923WM48-F1
#
_entry.id   AF-A0A923WM48-F1
#
_cell.length_a   1.000
_cell.length_b   1.000
_cell.length_c   1.000
_cell.angle_alpha   90.00
_cell.angle_beta   90.00
_cell.angle_gamma   90.00
#
_symmetry.space_group_name_H-M   'P 1'
#
loop_
_entity.id
_entity.type
_entity.pdbx_description
1 polymer ?
#
loop_
_entity_poly.entity_id
_entity_poly.type
_entity_poly.pdbx_seq_one_letter_code
_entity_poly.pdbx_strand_id
1 'polypeptide(L)'
;MRTIRSKLLLVYLLFTSITLAASFFCYTIYRAREHSAEVKDLIHLISSEIVLLNNLEMQFIVYDSKNHLFYEGAGSTYIDKHHRLISTILKHLKLLDEERISNTEITANLERLKIQLIHYEHDYQEFISKIKEKGFKDFGIEGQMRKYVHDLEHYCKQSRHESLLLTIRRNEKDYFLRKDIAYLQTHKSNVLLLKQNIYNDSDLTLPEKKLYMDWLDQYYVFFNQWVTIDREIGIDQGIGLTSAMRSHNTIFEDIIHTIRISSDQHDHILSTNNKTILITAISLSVVLSILLSIVFSFRFTKPLHELSDYINLIVKNNFSVSKKIFKVGANDEMKELFDNVNWMIGKVETYIHEIRTNELIIEKSEKKFRSLIENSNDAIALMNKQGRII
;
A
#
# COMPACT_ATOMS: atom_id res chain seq x y z
N MET A 1 8.95 -4.59 48.77
CA MET A 1 7.48 -4.61 48.61
C MET A 1 6.88 -5.42 49.74
N ARG A 2 6.25 -4.77 50.72
CA ARG A 2 5.81 -5.42 51.97
C ARG A 2 4.34 -5.88 51.95
N THR A 3 3.52 -5.37 51.03
CA THR A 3 2.08 -5.63 51.03
C THR A 3 1.63 -6.58 49.93
N ILE A 4 0.67 -7.47 50.20
CA ILE A 4 0.02 -8.39 49.24
C ILE A 4 -0.54 -7.59 48.06
N ARG A 5 -1.19 -6.46 48.36
CA ARG A 5 -1.72 -5.53 47.36
C ARG A 5 -0.62 -5.01 46.42
N SER A 6 0.53 -4.58 46.94
CA SER A 6 1.62 -4.05 46.11
C SER A 6 2.18 -5.09 45.15
N LYS A 7 2.19 -6.37 45.57
CA LYS A 7 2.71 -7.46 44.76
C LYS A 7 1.72 -7.93 43.68
N LEU A 8 0.43 -8.02 44.02
CA LEU A 8 -0.65 -8.24 43.05
C LEU A 8 -0.67 -7.15 41.98
N LEU A 9 -0.56 -5.89 42.42
CA LEU A 9 -0.53 -4.74 41.53
C LEU A 9 0.71 -4.77 40.62
N LEU A 10 1.87 -5.21 41.10
CA LEU A 10 3.06 -5.38 40.25
C LEU A 10 2.86 -6.48 39.18
N VAL A 11 2.30 -7.64 39.53
CA VAL A 11 2.04 -8.71 38.55
C VAL A 11 1.04 -8.24 37.50
N TYR A 12 -0.02 -7.56 37.94
CA TYR A 12 -1.00 -6.97 37.04
C TYR A 12 -0.36 -5.94 36.11
N LEU A 13 0.46 -5.03 36.66
CA LEU A 13 1.19 -4.02 35.87
C LEU A 13 2.12 -4.66 34.84
N LEU A 14 2.85 -5.71 35.21
CA LEU A 14 3.71 -6.46 34.29
C LEU A 14 2.90 -7.07 33.13
N PHE A 15 1.76 -7.70 33.44
CA PHE A 15 0.88 -8.27 32.42
C PHE A 15 0.31 -7.19 31.48
N THR A 16 -0.15 -6.06 32.04
CA THR A 16 -0.63 -4.93 31.24
C THR A 16 0.49 -4.31 30.38
N SER A 17 1.72 -4.27 30.87
CA SER A 17 2.86 -3.75 30.12
C SER A 17 3.20 -4.62 28.92
N ILE A 18 3.14 -5.94 29.08
CA ILE A 18 3.42 -6.91 27.99
C ILE A 18 2.35 -6.79 26.90
N THR A 19 1.08 -6.73 27.30
CA THR A 19 -0.04 -6.61 26.35
C THR A 19 -0.04 -5.28 25.60
N LEU A 20 0.30 -4.17 26.27
CA LEU A 20 0.48 -2.86 25.63
C LEU A 20 1.65 -2.88 24.63
N ALA A 21 2.80 -3.45 25.00
CA ALA A 21 3.95 -3.57 24.10
C ALA A 21 3.63 -4.41 22.86
N ALA A 22 2.94 -5.55 23.03
CA ALA A 22 2.51 -6.38 21.92
C ALA A 22 1.50 -5.65 21.01
N SER A 23 0.56 -4.91 21.60
CA SER A 23 -0.45 -4.13 20.84
C SER A 23 0.21 -3.00 20.05
N PHE A 24 1.16 -2.28 20.66
CA PHE A 24 1.93 -1.23 19.99
C PHE A 24 2.71 -1.80 18.80
N PHE A 25 3.34 -2.97 18.97
CA PHE A 25 4.09 -3.63 17.91
C PHE A 25 3.19 -4.12 16.76
N CYS A 26 2.03 -4.70 17.09
CA CYS A 26 1.02 -5.05 16.09
C CYS A 26 0.52 -3.82 15.32
N TYR A 27 0.31 -2.70 16.01
CA TYR A 27 -0.08 -1.44 15.37
C TYR A 27 0.99 -0.92 14.41
N THR A 28 2.28 -0.97 14.79
CA THR A 28 3.36 -0.56 13.88
C THR A 28 3.44 -1.42 12.62
N ILE A 29 3.24 -2.73 12.74
CA ILE A 29 3.20 -3.65 11.59
C ILE A 29 1.99 -3.36 10.70
N TYR A 30 0.82 -3.16 11.30
CA TYR A 30 -0.41 -2.86 10.59
C TYR A 30 -0.26 -1.56 9.77
N ARG A 31 0.25 -0.49 10.39
CA ARG A 31 0.51 0.79 9.72
C ARG A 31 1.52 0.67 8.58
N ALA A 32 2.60 -0.09 8.76
CA ALA A 32 3.56 -0.33 7.69
C ALA A 32 2.95 -1.08 6.50
N ARG A 33 2.01 -2.00 6.75
CA ARG A 33 1.32 -2.75 5.69
C ARG A 33 0.28 -1.88 4.97
N GLU A 34 -0.46 -1.07 5.70
CA GLU A 34 -1.41 -0.10 5.15
C GLU A 34 -0.71 0.86 4.19
N HIS A 35 0.43 1.42 4.62
CA HIS A 35 1.28 2.29 3.78
C HIS A 35 1.78 1.60 2.50
N SER A 36 2.23 0.34 2.59
CA SER A 36 2.68 -0.42 1.41
C SER A 36 1.54 -0.63 0.40
N ALA A 37 0.32 -0.85 0.89
CA ALA A 37 -0.86 -1.03 0.05
C ALA A 37 -1.22 0.26 -0.71
N GLU A 38 -1.19 1.42 -0.05
CA GLU A 38 -1.45 2.72 -0.68
C GLU A 38 -0.43 3.03 -1.80
N VAL A 39 0.85 2.76 -1.56
CA VAL A 39 1.91 2.89 -2.57
C VAL A 39 1.65 1.99 -3.78
N LYS A 40 1.24 0.75 -3.54
CA LYS A 40 0.94 -0.23 -4.59
C LYS A 40 -0.27 0.19 -5.43
N ASP A 41 -1.34 0.66 -4.80
CA ASP A 41 -2.53 1.16 -5.49
C ASP A 41 -2.18 2.35 -6.38
N LEU A 42 -1.33 3.26 -5.91
CA LEU A 42 -0.87 4.41 -6.70
C LEU A 42 0.01 3.98 -7.89
N ILE A 43 0.89 2.98 -7.72
CA ILE A 43 1.66 2.38 -8.83
C ILE A 43 0.73 1.74 -9.87
N HIS A 44 -0.32 1.02 -9.43
CA HIS A 44 -1.31 0.44 -10.35
C HIS A 44 -2.09 1.52 -11.09
N LEU A 45 -2.45 2.61 -10.41
CA LEU A 45 -3.11 3.76 -11.03
C LEU A 45 -2.23 4.35 -12.13
N ILE A 46 -0.96 4.67 -11.83
CA ILE A 46 0.00 5.20 -12.82
C ILE A 46 0.14 4.26 -14.01
N SER A 47 0.22 2.95 -13.77
CA SER A 47 0.28 1.96 -14.85
C SER A 47 -0.95 2.00 -15.76
N SER A 48 -2.16 2.18 -15.21
CA SER A 48 -3.37 2.33 -15.99
C SER A 48 -3.40 3.66 -16.76
N GLU A 49 -2.88 4.73 -16.17
CA GLU A 49 -2.79 6.05 -16.81
C GLU A 49 -1.83 6.03 -18.00
N ILE A 50 -0.71 5.31 -17.91
CA ILE A 50 0.22 5.14 -19.04
C ILE A 50 -0.45 4.41 -20.22
N VAL A 51 -1.25 3.36 -19.95
CA VAL A 51 -2.01 2.68 -21.01
C VAL A 51 -3.02 3.63 -21.66
N LEU A 52 -3.63 4.52 -20.86
CA LEU A 52 -4.55 5.53 -21.36
C LEU A 52 -3.85 6.60 -22.22
N LEU A 53 -2.59 6.95 -21.95
CA LEU A 53 -1.80 7.84 -22.83
C LEU A 53 -1.70 7.26 -24.25
N ASN A 54 -1.33 5.99 -24.38
CA ASN A 54 -1.25 5.31 -25.67
C ASN A 54 -2.61 5.28 -26.39
N ASN A 55 -3.71 5.12 -25.65
CA ASN A 55 -5.04 5.19 -26.23
C ASN A 55 -5.36 6.60 -26.78
N LEU A 56 -5.04 7.66 -26.02
CA LEU A 56 -5.24 9.04 -26.46
C LEU A 56 -4.40 9.39 -27.69
N GLU A 57 -3.16 8.90 -27.77
CA GLU A 57 -2.31 9.01 -28.96
C GLU A 57 -2.99 8.39 -30.18
N MET A 58 -3.46 7.15 -30.07
CA MET A 58 -4.17 6.47 -31.15
C MET A 58 -5.46 7.18 -31.55
N GLN A 59 -6.22 7.71 -30.59
CA GLN A 59 -7.44 8.48 -30.87
C GLN A 59 -7.13 9.78 -31.63
N PHE A 60 -6.07 10.50 -31.25
CA PHE A 60 -5.61 11.68 -31.99
C PHE A 60 -5.27 11.32 -33.45
N ILE A 61 -4.50 10.25 -33.66
CA ILE A 61 -4.11 9.78 -35.00
C ILE A 61 -5.34 9.43 -35.84
N VAL A 62 -6.32 8.72 -35.27
CA VAL A 62 -7.48 8.25 -36.03
C VAL A 62 -8.45 9.38 -36.37
N TYR A 63 -8.72 10.28 -35.42
CA TYR A 63 -9.80 11.25 -35.52
C TYR A 63 -9.30 12.66 -35.90
N ASP A 64 -8.44 13.25 -35.09
CA ASP A 64 -8.12 14.67 -35.21
C ASP A 64 -7.05 14.95 -36.28
N SER A 65 -6.12 14.01 -36.51
CA SER A 65 -5.11 14.15 -37.58
C SER A 65 -5.70 14.18 -39.00
N LYS A 66 -6.97 13.77 -39.14
CA LYS A 66 -7.73 13.76 -40.40
C LYS A 66 -8.92 14.73 -40.38
N ASN A 67 -8.94 15.66 -39.44
CA ASN A 67 -10.00 16.65 -39.26
C ASN A 67 -9.48 18.06 -39.59
N HIS A 68 -10.19 18.80 -40.43
CA HIS A 68 -9.78 20.17 -40.81
C HIS A 68 -9.73 21.12 -39.60
N LEU A 69 -10.60 20.94 -38.60
CA LEU A 69 -10.72 21.84 -37.45
C LEU A 69 -9.41 21.93 -36.66
N PHE A 70 -8.67 20.82 -36.57
CA PHE A 70 -7.36 20.78 -35.91
C PHE A 70 -6.36 21.74 -36.58
N TYR A 71 -6.34 21.76 -37.92
CA TYR A 71 -5.44 22.59 -38.71
C TYR A 71 -5.88 24.07 -38.77
N GLU A 72 -7.17 24.35 -38.60
CA GLU A 72 -7.73 25.70 -38.48
C GLU A 72 -7.45 26.36 -37.11
N GLY A 73 -6.92 25.59 -36.14
CA GLY A 73 -6.53 26.10 -34.83
C GLY A 73 -7.56 25.85 -33.72
N ALA A 74 -8.58 25.01 -33.95
CA ALA A 74 -9.54 24.61 -32.91
C ALA A 74 -8.91 23.73 -31.81
N GLY A 75 -7.67 23.27 -32.01
CA GLY A 75 -6.97 22.37 -31.10
C GLY A 75 -7.41 20.91 -31.24
N SER A 76 -7.01 20.08 -30.29
CA SER A 76 -7.40 18.67 -30.22
C SER A 76 -7.76 18.29 -28.79
N THR A 77 -8.96 17.76 -28.61
CA THR A 77 -9.40 17.31 -27.27
C THR A 77 -8.58 16.13 -26.75
N TYR A 78 -8.00 15.32 -27.65
CA TYR A 78 -7.15 14.19 -27.30
C TYR A 78 -5.77 14.66 -26.84
N ILE A 79 -5.17 15.65 -27.52
CA ILE A 79 -3.92 16.28 -27.09
C ILE A 79 -4.11 16.94 -25.72
N ASP A 80 -5.19 17.71 -25.53
CA ASP A 80 -5.47 18.36 -24.25
C ASP A 80 -5.65 17.36 -23.10
N LYS A 81 -6.33 16.24 -23.36
CA LYS A 81 -6.50 15.15 -22.38
C LYS A 81 -5.16 14.47 -22.08
N HIS A 82 -4.34 14.25 -23.10
CA HIS A 82 -3.02 13.64 -22.97
C HIS A 82 -2.11 14.50 -22.09
N HIS A 83 -2.01 15.80 -22.35
CA HIS A 83 -1.26 16.76 -21.52
C HIS A 83 -1.71 16.78 -20.06
N ARG A 84 -3.03 16.78 -19.83
CA ARG A 84 -3.57 16.71 -18.46
C ARG A 84 -3.19 15.39 -17.79
N LEU A 85 -3.24 14.28 -18.51
CA LEU A 85 -2.91 12.97 -17.98
C LEU A 85 -1.42 12.86 -17.62
N ILE A 86 -0.50 13.35 -18.46
CA ILE A 86 0.93 13.48 -18.11
C ILE A 86 1.10 14.30 -16.83
N SER A 87 0.42 15.44 -16.73
CA SER A 87 0.47 16.29 -15.54
C SER A 87 -0.06 15.56 -14.29
N THR A 88 -1.07 14.72 -14.42
CA THR A 88 -1.61 13.89 -13.35
C THR A 88 -0.62 12.80 -12.93
N ILE A 89 -0.03 12.07 -13.88
CA ILE A 89 0.98 11.05 -13.61
C ILE A 89 2.19 11.65 -12.88
N LEU A 90 2.69 12.81 -13.33
CA LEU A 90 3.80 13.50 -12.67
C LEU A 90 3.47 13.93 -11.24
N LYS A 91 2.21 14.29 -10.95
CA LYS A 91 1.75 14.54 -9.57
C LYS A 91 1.73 13.27 -8.74
N HIS A 92 1.24 12.16 -9.28
CA HIS A 92 1.24 10.86 -8.59
C HIS A 92 2.67 10.38 -8.29
N LEU A 93 3.60 10.54 -9.24
CA LEU A 93 5.02 10.24 -9.03
C LEU A 93 5.63 11.12 -7.94
N LYS A 94 5.29 12.41 -7.90
CA LYS A 94 5.75 13.31 -6.84
C LYS A 94 5.22 12.89 -5.46
N LEU A 95 3.97 12.45 -5.37
CA LEU A 95 3.43 11.91 -4.11
C LEU A 95 4.23 10.68 -3.66
N LEU A 96 4.54 9.75 -4.58
CA LEU A 96 5.38 8.59 -4.27
C LEU A 96 6.79 8.96 -3.78
N ASP A 97 7.39 10.02 -4.32
CA ASP A 97 8.69 10.53 -3.85
C ASP A 97 8.60 11.05 -2.39
N GLU A 98 7.46 11.62 -1.99
CA GLU A 98 7.22 12.16 -0.65
C GLU A 98 6.94 11.05 0.39
N GLU A 99 6.40 9.90 -0.03
CA GLU A 99 6.01 8.76 0.84
C GLU A 99 7.21 7.95 1.43
N ARG A 100 8.46 8.40 1.22
CA ARG A 100 9.70 7.79 1.77
C ARG A 100 9.74 6.26 1.61
N ILE A 101 9.56 5.79 0.38
CA ILE A 101 9.64 4.37 0.03
C ILE A 101 11.02 3.82 0.43
N SER A 102 11.04 2.79 1.29
CA SER A 102 12.28 2.22 1.82
C SER A 102 13.04 1.36 0.81
N ASN A 103 12.39 0.97 -0.30
CA ASN A 103 12.97 0.14 -1.35
C ASN A 103 13.69 1.00 -2.40
N THR A 104 15.02 0.98 -2.37
CA THR A 104 15.89 1.74 -3.28
C THR A 104 15.70 1.39 -4.76
N GLU A 105 15.34 0.13 -5.08
CA GLU A 105 15.08 -0.29 -6.46
C GLU A 105 13.78 0.30 -6.99
N ILE A 106 12.73 0.36 -6.16
CA ILE A 106 11.46 1.02 -6.52
C ILE A 106 11.71 2.50 -6.75
N THR A 107 12.39 3.19 -5.83
CA THR A 107 12.70 4.62 -5.97
C THR A 107 13.51 4.91 -7.24
N ALA A 108 14.52 4.08 -7.54
CA ALA A 108 15.32 4.24 -8.76
C ALA A 108 14.48 4.06 -10.03
N ASN A 109 13.57 3.09 -10.05
CA ASN A 109 12.69 2.86 -11.20
C ASN A 109 11.60 3.93 -11.35
N LEU A 110 11.10 4.52 -10.25
CA LEU A 110 10.18 5.66 -10.31
C LEU A 110 10.86 6.90 -10.92
N GLU A 111 12.11 7.17 -10.55
CA GLU A 111 12.89 8.25 -11.18
C GLU A 111 13.17 7.96 -12.66
N ARG A 112 13.51 6.71 -13.01
CA ARG A 112 13.61 6.30 -14.43
C ARG A 112 12.30 6.51 -15.18
N LEU A 113 11.15 6.17 -14.58
CA LEU A 113 9.83 6.35 -15.18
C LEU A 113 9.54 7.83 -15.46
N LYS A 114 9.84 8.70 -14.50
CA LYS A 114 9.69 10.16 -14.61
C LYS A 114 10.54 10.74 -15.73
N ILE A 115 11.81 10.36 -15.82
CA ILE A 115 12.71 10.76 -16.93
C ILE A 115 12.15 10.27 -18.26
N GLN A 116 11.69 9.01 -18.32
CA GLN A 116 11.14 8.42 -19.52
C GLN A 116 9.86 9.13 -19.99
N LEU A 117 8.99 9.56 -19.06
CA LEU A 117 7.80 10.36 -19.38
C LEU A 117 8.14 11.72 -19.99
N ILE A 118 9.23 12.36 -19.54
CA ILE A 118 9.68 13.64 -20.11
C ILE A 118 10.16 13.44 -21.55
N HIS A 119 10.94 12.37 -21.82
CA HIS A 119 11.37 12.06 -23.18
C HIS A 119 10.18 11.69 -24.08
N TYR A 120 9.26 10.85 -23.59
CA TYR A 120 8.03 10.51 -24.32
C TYR A 120 7.22 11.76 -24.68
N GLU A 121 7.03 12.68 -23.73
CA GLU A 121 6.30 13.92 -23.98
C GLU A 121 7.00 14.79 -25.04
N HIS A 122 8.32 14.89 -25.01
CA HIS A 122 9.08 15.62 -26.01
C HIS A 122 8.88 15.07 -27.42
N ASP A 123 9.07 13.75 -27.58
CA ASP A 123 8.93 13.09 -28.88
C ASP A 123 7.46 13.11 -29.35
N TYR A 124 6.49 13.08 -28.43
CA TYR A 124 5.06 13.25 -28.74
C TYR A 124 4.73 14.66 -29.24
N GLN A 125 5.32 15.70 -28.64
CA GLN A 125 5.20 17.07 -29.15
C GLN A 125 5.82 17.24 -30.54
N GLU A 126 6.98 16.62 -30.78
CA GLU A 126 7.58 16.61 -32.12
C GLU A 126 6.67 15.89 -33.12
N PHE A 127 6.10 14.76 -32.74
CA PHE A 127 5.14 14.00 -33.57
C PHE A 127 3.92 14.84 -33.96
N ILE A 128 3.30 15.54 -33.01
CA ILE A 128 2.17 16.44 -33.27
C ILE A 128 2.60 17.58 -34.22
N SER A 129 3.76 18.18 -33.95
CA SER A 129 4.31 19.27 -34.78
C SER A 129 4.49 18.83 -36.23
N LYS A 130 5.06 17.63 -36.44
CA LYS A 130 5.26 17.05 -37.77
C LYS A 130 3.94 16.72 -38.46
N ILE A 131 2.93 16.23 -37.76
CA ILE A 131 1.58 16.04 -38.32
C ILE A 131 0.98 17.37 -38.77
N LYS A 132 1.16 18.42 -37.98
CA LYS A 132 0.69 19.76 -38.33
C LYS A 132 1.43 20.34 -39.54
N GLU A 133 2.75 20.16 -39.60
CA GLU A 133 3.61 20.55 -40.73
C GLU A 133 3.20 19.81 -42.02
N LYS A 134 3.03 18.49 -41.95
CA LYS A 134 2.57 17.67 -43.08
C LYS A 134 1.26 18.21 -43.67
N GLY A 135 0.35 18.60 -42.79
CA GLY A 135 -0.96 19.11 -43.17
C GLY A 135 -1.94 18.01 -43.56
N PHE A 136 -3.16 18.43 -43.85
CA PHE A 136 -4.23 17.58 -44.36
C PHE A 136 -5.13 18.39 -45.29
N LYS A 137 -5.46 17.86 -46.47
CA LYS A 137 -6.23 18.58 -47.50
C LYS A 137 -5.57 19.91 -47.85
N ASP A 138 -6.22 21.03 -47.53
CA ASP A 138 -5.83 22.37 -47.96
C ASP A 138 -4.82 23.05 -47.00
N PHE A 139 -4.40 22.32 -45.97
CA PHE A 139 -3.50 22.83 -44.93
C PHE A 139 -2.09 22.22 -45.04
N GLY A 140 -1.10 22.94 -44.49
CA GLY A 140 0.30 22.50 -44.42
C GLY A 140 0.95 22.26 -45.79
N ILE A 141 1.96 21.39 -45.80
CA ILE A 141 2.69 21.00 -47.02
C ILE A 141 1.75 20.32 -48.02
N GLU A 142 0.80 19.50 -47.57
CA GLU A 142 -0.19 18.87 -48.45
C GLU A 142 -1.04 19.91 -49.20
N GLY A 143 -1.50 20.96 -48.52
CA GLY A 143 -2.27 22.04 -49.12
C GLY A 143 -1.49 22.82 -50.17
N GLN A 144 -0.23 23.15 -49.88
CA GLN A 144 0.66 23.83 -50.82
C GLN A 144 0.89 22.96 -52.06
N MET A 145 1.20 21.67 -51.88
CA MET A 145 1.35 20.70 -52.95
C MET A 145 0.10 20.62 -53.84
N ARG A 146 -1.09 20.53 -53.22
CA ARG A 146 -2.38 20.47 -53.93
C ARG A 146 -2.68 21.75 -54.70
N LYS A 147 -2.32 22.92 -54.17
CA LYS A 147 -2.51 24.18 -54.89
C LYS A 147 -1.78 24.19 -56.23
N TYR A 148 -0.48 23.91 -56.23
CA TYR A 148 0.33 23.90 -57.46
C TYR A 148 -0.13 22.84 -58.45
N VAL A 149 -0.57 21.68 -57.95
CA VAL A 149 -1.05 20.62 -58.84
C VAL A 149 -2.42 20.92 -59.43
N HIS A 150 -3.30 21.63 -58.71
CA HIS A 150 -4.56 22.12 -59.26
C HIS A 150 -4.34 23.20 -60.33
N ASP A 151 -3.37 24.10 -60.13
CA ASP A 151 -2.98 25.09 -61.13
C ASP A 151 -2.49 24.40 -62.44
N LEU A 152 -1.68 23.34 -62.30
CA LEU A 152 -1.27 22.49 -63.42
C LEU A 152 -2.42 21.72 -64.06
N GLU A 153 -3.31 21.13 -63.27
CA GLU A 153 -4.47 20.36 -63.76
C GLU A 153 -5.41 21.25 -64.56
N HIS A 154 -5.63 22.50 -64.11
CA HIS A 154 -6.45 23.47 -64.84
C HIS A 154 -5.88 23.76 -66.23
N TYR A 155 -4.55 23.92 -66.33
CA TYR A 155 -3.88 24.15 -67.60
C TYR A 155 -3.82 22.90 -68.49
N CYS A 156 -3.41 21.75 -67.94
CA CYS A 156 -3.22 20.53 -68.70
C CYS A 156 -4.54 19.89 -69.16
N LYS A 157 -5.68 20.38 -68.68
CA LYS A 157 -7.00 19.91 -69.07
C LYS A 157 -7.17 20.03 -70.59
N GLN A 158 -7.52 18.92 -71.24
CA GLN A 158 -7.67 18.83 -72.69
C GLN A 158 -6.39 19.11 -73.50
N SER A 159 -5.22 19.14 -72.84
CA SER A 159 -3.92 19.21 -73.51
C SER A 159 -3.35 17.81 -73.73
N ARG A 160 -2.33 17.69 -74.60
CA ARG A 160 -1.59 16.43 -74.79
C ARG A 160 -0.85 15.94 -73.54
N HIS A 161 -0.71 16.79 -72.53
CA HIS A 161 -0.01 16.49 -71.27
C HIS A 161 -0.92 15.90 -70.19
N GLU A 162 -2.25 15.94 -70.37
CA GLU A 162 -3.23 15.51 -69.37
C GLU A 162 -2.98 14.07 -68.89
N SER A 163 -2.80 13.13 -69.82
CA SER A 163 -2.60 11.72 -69.51
C SER A 163 -1.36 11.47 -68.64
N LEU A 164 -0.25 12.18 -68.94
CA LEU A 164 0.97 12.05 -68.16
C LEU A 164 0.84 12.70 -66.79
N LEU A 165 0.20 13.88 -66.69
CA LEU A 165 -0.09 14.51 -65.40
C LEU A 165 -0.97 13.60 -64.53
N LEU A 166 -2.04 13.02 -65.07
CA LEU A 166 -2.88 12.07 -64.35
C LEU A 166 -2.12 10.83 -63.88
N THR A 167 -1.11 10.40 -64.64
CA THR A 167 -0.22 9.30 -64.22
C THR A 167 0.68 9.72 -63.06
N ILE A 168 1.22 10.95 -63.06
CA ILE A 168 1.96 11.51 -61.92
C ILE A 168 1.07 11.56 -60.67
N ARG A 169 -0.17 12.08 -60.80
CA ARG A 169 -1.16 12.12 -59.70
C ARG A 169 -1.51 10.73 -59.18
N ARG A 170 -1.62 9.74 -60.07
CA ARG A 170 -1.87 8.34 -59.69
C ARG A 170 -0.72 7.80 -58.84
N ASN A 171 0.52 8.01 -59.26
CA ASN A 171 1.69 7.56 -58.49
C ASN A 171 1.77 8.23 -57.11
N GLU A 172 1.44 9.52 -57.00
CA GLU A 172 1.33 10.19 -55.70
C GLU A 172 0.28 9.53 -54.81
N LYS A 173 -0.94 9.33 -55.32
CA LYS A 173 -2.04 8.72 -54.56
C LYS A 173 -1.72 7.29 -54.16
N ASP A 174 -1.10 6.52 -55.05
CA ASP A 174 -0.65 5.16 -54.76
C ASP A 174 0.42 5.17 -53.66
N TYR A 175 1.36 6.12 -53.68
CA TYR A 175 2.30 6.31 -52.59
C TYR A 175 1.59 6.68 -51.28
N PHE A 176 0.63 7.60 -51.29
CA PHE A 176 -0.10 7.98 -50.07
C PHE A 176 -0.83 6.81 -49.42
N LEU A 177 -1.40 5.91 -50.26
CA LEU A 177 -2.14 4.75 -49.79
C LEU A 177 -1.24 3.58 -49.38
N ARG A 178 -0.15 3.33 -50.12
CA ARG A 178 0.64 2.09 -50.00
C ARG A 178 2.02 2.29 -49.39
N LYS A 179 2.51 3.53 -49.37
CA LYS A 179 3.84 3.92 -48.84
C LYS A 179 5.03 3.24 -49.52
N ASP A 180 4.85 2.70 -50.72
CA ASP A 180 5.88 1.97 -51.47
C ASP A 180 6.78 2.92 -52.28
N ILE A 181 8.08 2.80 -52.05
CA ILE A 181 9.14 3.63 -52.65
C ILE A 181 9.18 3.48 -54.19
N ALA A 182 8.70 2.37 -54.75
CA ALA A 182 8.62 2.19 -56.20
C ALA A 182 7.83 3.32 -56.88
N TYR A 183 6.73 3.78 -56.26
CA TYR A 183 5.92 4.87 -56.78
C TYR A 183 6.66 6.21 -56.79
N LEU A 184 7.61 6.43 -55.86
CA LEU A 184 8.46 7.63 -55.85
C LEU A 184 9.38 7.69 -57.07
N GLN A 185 9.95 6.53 -57.44
CA GLN A 185 10.82 6.44 -58.61
C GLN A 185 10.04 6.67 -59.91
N THR A 186 8.88 6.01 -60.06
CA THR A 186 8.03 6.20 -61.24
C THR A 186 7.48 7.63 -61.31
N HIS A 187 7.08 8.22 -60.16
CA HIS A 187 6.65 9.62 -60.08
C HIS A 187 7.74 10.57 -60.58
N LYS A 188 8.96 10.45 -60.05
CA LYS A 188 10.12 11.26 -60.48
C LYS A 188 10.37 11.15 -61.98
N SER A 189 10.38 9.95 -62.54
CA SER A 189 10.59 9.73 -63.97
C SER A 189 9.51 10.40 -64.82
N ASN A 190 8.25 10.29 -64.41
CA ASN A 190 7.13 10.92 -65.12
C ASN A 190 7.15 12.45 -65.01
N VAL A 191 7.57 13.01 -63.87
CA VAL A 191 7.78 14.45 -63.70
C VAL A 191 8.88 14.94 -64.65
N LEU A 192 10.01 14.25 -64.76
CA LEU A 192 11.08 14.61 -65.69
C LEU A 192 10.62 14.53 -67.16
N LEU A 193 9.85 13.50 -67.50
CA LEU A 193 9.26 13.37 -68.83
C LEU A 193 8.28 14.51 -69.13
N LEU A 194 7.45 14.90 -68.16
CA LEU A 194 6.51 16.01 -68.32
C LEU A 194 7.25 17.34 -68.52
N LYS A 195 8.35 17.59 -67.79
CA LYS A 195 9.21 18.77 -68.01
C LYS A 195 9.75 18.82 -69.45
N GLN A 196 10.22 17.68 -69.96
CA GLN A 196 10.71 17.59 -71.34
C GLN A 196 9.58 17.85 -72.35
N ASN A 197 8.40 17.31 -72.11
CA ASN A 197 7.24 17.51 -72.98
C ASN A 197 6.80 18.98 -73.01
N ILE A 198 6.76 19.67 -71.86
CA ILE A 198 6.43 21.10 -71.78
C ILE A 198 7.50 21.94 -72.50
N TYR A 199 8.79 21.62 -72.29
CA TYR A 199 9.89 22.35 -72.92
C TYR A 199 9.84 22.27 -74.45
N ASN A 200 9.57 21.07 -74.98
CA ASN A 200 9.50 20.79 -76.42
C ASN A 200 8.13 21.14 -77.05
N ASP A 201 7.16 21.58 -76.26
CA ASP A 201 5.83 21.87 -76.76
C ASP A 201 5.83 23.11 -77.68
N SER A 202 5.54 22.93 -78.97
CA SER A 202 5.46 24.01 -79.95
C SER A 202 4.28 24.95 -79.74
N ASP A 203 3.24 24.48 -79.06
CA ASP A 203 1.95 25.16 -78.94
C ASP A 203 1.96 26.14 -77.74
N LEU A 204 3.05 26.16 -76.97
CA LEU A 204 3.23 27.00 -75.78
C LEU A 204 4.22 28.14 -76.03
N THR A 205 3.83 29.33 -75.58
CA THR A 205 4.71 30.48 -75.53
C THR A 205 5.78 30.32 -74.45
N LEU A 206 6.90 31.06 -74.58
CA LEU A 206 7.98 31.01 -73.59
C LEU A 206 7.52 31.39 -72.16
N PRO A 207 6.66 32.40 -71.95
CA PRO A 207 6.11 32.69 -70.62
C PRO A 207 5.28 31.55 -70.03
N GLU A 208 4.45 30.90 -70.83
CA GLU A 208 3.62 29.76 -70.41
C GLU A 208 4.49 28.57 -70.00
N LYS A 209 5.50 28.22 -70.83
CA LYS A 209 6.46 27.16 -70.50
C LYS A 209 7.12 27.41 -69.15
N LYS A 210 7.57 28.65 -68.90
CA LYS A 210 8.20 29.02 -67.64
C LYS A 210 7.24 28.87 -66.46
N LEU A 211 5.99 29.32 -66.61
CA LEU A 211 4.98 29.22 -65.57
C LEU A 211 4.65 27.76 -65.22
N TYR A 212 4.46 26.90 -66.21
CA TYR A 212 4.13 25.49 -65.98
C TYR A 212 5.31 24.71 -65.41
N MET A 213 6.54 25.02 -65.85
CA MET A 213 7.73 24.44 -65.24
C MET A 213 7.84 24.83 -63.77
N ASP A 214 7.57 26.10 -63.42
CA ASP A 214 7.58 26.57 -62.04
C ASP A 214 6.53 25.83 -61.20
N TRP A 215 5.28 25.75 -61.64
CA TRP A 215 4.26 24.99 -60.90
C TRP A 215 4.62 23.52 -60.73
N LEU A 216 5.20 22.88 -61.76
CA LEU A 216 5.63 21.47 -61.70
C LEU A 216 6.83 21.28 -60.78
N ASP A 217 7.76 22.22 -60.76
CA ASP A 217 8.89 22.24 -59.84
C ASP A 217 8.42 22.40 -58.40
N GLN A 218 7.56 23.39 -58.12
CA GLN A 218 7.00 23.62 -56.79
C GLN A 218 6.21 22.41 -56.31
N TYR A 219 5.31 21.86 -57.14
CA TYR A 219 4.59 20.64 -56.86
C TYR A 219 5.54 19.49 -56.48
N TYR A 220 6.59 19.26 -57.27
CA TYR A 220 7.55 18.19 -57.01
C TYR A 220 8.34 18.44 -55.71
N VAL A 221 8.72 19.69 -55.42
CA VAL A 221 9.38 20.06 -54.16
C VAL A 221 8.49 19.74 -52.97
N PHE A 222 7.24 20.22 -52.96
CA PHE A 222 6.32 19.97 -51.86
C PHE A 222 5.97 18.48 -51.71
N PHE A 223 5.85 17.74 -52.81
CA PHE A 223 5.67 16.28 -52.76
C PHE A 223 6.85 15.59 -52.06
N ASN A 224 8.10 15.94 -52.38
CA ASN A 224 9.26 15.35 -51.70
C ASN A 224 9.39 15.77 -50.24
N GLN A 225 9.02 17.00 -49.90
CA GLN A 225 8.93 17.45 -48.51
C GLN A 225 7.88 16.65 -47.74
N TRP A 226 6.70 16.46 -48.34
CA TRP A 226 5.63 15.63 -47.78
C TRP A 226 6.11 14.19 -47.53
N VAL A 227 6.79 13.58 -48.51
CA VAL A 227 7.37 12.23 -48.39
C VAL A 227 8.39 12.15 -47.24
N THR A 228 9.22 13.18 -47.08
CA THR A 228 10.21 13.24 -45.99
C THR A 228 9.52 13.27 -44.63
N ILE A 229 8.57 14.20 -44.46
CA ILE A 229 7.81 14.34 -43.21
C ILE A 229 6.98 13.07 -42.91
N ASP A 230 6.37 12.46 -43.92
CA ASP A 230 5.59 11.23 -43.75
C ASP A 230 6.47 10.06 -43.25
N ARG A 231 7.72 9.97 -43.70
CA ARG A 231 8.70 8.99 -43.22
C ARG A 231 9.24 9.32 -41.82
N GLU A 232 9.43 10.60 -41.51
CA GLU A 232 9.80 11.05 -40.15
C GLU A 232 8.70 10.68 -39.14
N ILE A 233 7.43 10.81 -39.53
CA ILE A 233 6.26 10.43 -38.71
C ILE A 233 6.13 8.89 -38.62
N GLY A 234 6.04 8.20 -39.75
CA GLY A 234 6.11 6.74 -39.86
C GLY A 234 4.90 5.92 -39.37
N ILE A 235 3.69 6.50 -39.31
CA ILE A 235 2.47 5.85 -38.75
C ILE A 235 2.20 4.45 -39.34
N ASP A 236 2.12 4.32 -40.67
CA ASP A 236 1.75 3.05 -41.32
C ASP A 236 2.93 2.07 -41.46
N GLN A 237 4.15 2.58 -41.33
CA GLN A 237 5.39 1.84 -41.59
C GLN A 237 6.05 1.33 -40.29
N GLY A 238 5.65 1.87 -39.12
CA GLY A 238 6.28 1.54 -37.85
C GLY A 238 7.73 2.02 -37.76
N ILE A 239 8.06 3.13 -38.43
CA ILE A 239 9.39 3.77 -38.41
C ILE A 239 9.28 5.17 -37.81
N GLY A 240 10.39 5.91 -37.77
CA GLY A 240 10.41 7.31 -37.37
C GLY A 240 9.88 7.51 -35.94
N LEU A 241 9.17 8.62 -35.72
CA LEU A 241 8.60 9.00 -34.43
C LEU A 241 7.59 7.96 -33.92
N THR A 242 6.82 7.30 -34.80
CA THR A 242 5.91 6.21 -34.39
C THR A 242 6.69 5.04 -33.76
N SER A 243 7.88 4.73 -34.27
CA SER A 243 8.75 3.71 -33.67
C SER A 243 9.33 4.18 -32.31
N ALA A 244 9.72 5.45 -32.21
CA ALA A 244 10.16 6.04 -30.95
C ALA A 244 9.06 5.97 -29.87
N MET A 245 7.82 6.33 -30.21
CA MET A 245 6.65 6.20 -29.33
C MET A 245 6.44 4.76 -28.84
N ARG A 246 6.53 3.77 -29.74
CA ARG A 246 6.44 2.34 -29.38
C ARG A 246 7.59 1.89 -28.46
N SER A 247 8.79 2.43 -28.67
CA SER A 247 9.93 2.17 -27.80
C SER A 247 9.67 2.70 -26.38
N HIS A 248 9.13 3.91 -26.26
CA HIS A 248 8.72 4.45 -24.96
C HIS A 248 7.71 3.56 -24.25
N ASN A 249 6.68 3.09 -24.97
CA ASN A 249 5.67 2.18 -24.41
C ASN A 249 6.29 0.87 -23.90
N THR A 250 7.22 0.27 -24.65
CA THR A 250 7.95 -0.94 -24.21
C THR A 250 8.77 -0.66 -22.94
N ILE A 251 9.44 0.49 -22.87
CA ILE A 251 10.24 0.87 -21.70
C ILE A 251 9.34 1.14 -20.49
N PHE A 252 8.18 1.76 -20.67
CA PHE A 252 7.21 1.94 -19.59
C PHE A 252 6.73 0.58 -19.05
N GLU A 253 6.41 -0.36 -19.92
CA GLU A 253 6.00 -1.71 -19.51
C GLU A 253 7.10 -2.41 -18.70
N ASP A 254 8.36 -2.34 -19.14
CA ASP A 254 9.50 -2.93 -18.43
C ASP A 254 9.73 -2.31 -17.06
N ILE A 255 9.70 -0.97 -16.97
CA ILE A 255 9.88 -0.25 -15.72
C ILE A 255 8.74 -0.59 -14.75
N ILE A 256 7.49 -0.54 -15.21
CA ILE A 256 6.31 -0.85 -14.37
C ILE A 256 6.32 -2.32 -13.93
N HIS A 257 6.69 -3.24 -14.82
CA HIS A 257 6.81 -4.65 -14.49
C HIS A 257 7.88 -4.88 -13.42
N THR A 258 9.04 -4.23 -13.55
CA THR A 258 10.12 -4.28 -12.57
C THR A 258 9.65 -3.74 -11.22
N ILE A 259 8.98 -2.57 -11.20
CA ILE A 259 8.42 -1.99 -9.96
C ILE A 259 7.42 -2.95 -9.31
N ARG A 260 6.54 -3.60 -10.08
CA ARG A 260 5.57 -4.56 -9.57
C ARG A 260 6.26 -5.78 -8.94
N ILE A 261 7.25 -6.35 -9.60
CA ILE A 261 8.03 -7.48 -9.06
C ILE A 261 8.73 -7.07 -7.76
N SER A 262 9.43 -5.93 -7.76
CA SER A 262 10.13 -5.44 -6.56
C SER A 262 9.17 -5.12 -5.42
N SER A 263 7.97 -4.60 -5.73
CA SER A 263 6.90 -4.36 -4.76
C SER A 263 6.35 -5.66 -4.18
N ASP A 264 6.05 -6.65 -5.02
CA ASP A 264 5.55 -7.96 -4.58
C ASP A 264 6.60 -8.70 -3.74
N GLN A 265 7.87 -8.64 -4.13
CA GLN A 265 8.98 -9.19 -3.35
C GLN A 265 9.12 -8.49 -2.00
N HIS A 266 9.02 -7.16 -1.97
CA HIS A 266 9.07 -6.38 -0.74
C HIS A 266 7.90 -6.72 0.19
N ASP A 267 6.69 -6.84 -0.34
CA ASP A 267 5.49 -7.28 0.39
C ASP A 267 5.65 -8.71 0.93
N HIS A 268 6.23 -9.63 0.15
CA HIS A 268 6.49 -10.99 0.60
C HIS A 268 7.50 -11.04 1.75
N ILE A 269 8.60 -10.29 1.65
CA ILE A 269 9.62 -10.18 2.71
C ILE A 269 9.00 -9.56 3.98
N LEU A 270 8.28 -8.44 3.83
CA LEU A 270 7.57 -7.79 4.93
C LEU A 270 6.55 -8.74 5.56
N SER A 271 5.73 -9.45 4.78
CA SER A 271 4.72 -10.36 5.33
C SER A 271 5.36 -11.54 6.07
N THR A 272 6.47 -12.07 5.58
CA THR A 272 7.16 -13.23 6.18
C THR A 272 7.86 -12.83 7.47
N ASN A 273 8.58 -11.71 7.45
CA ASN A 273 9.23 -11.15 8.64
C ASN A 273 8.18 -10.76 9.67
N ASN A 274 7.14 -10.04 9.29
CA ASN A 274 6.08 -9.59 10.21
C ASN A 274 5.30 -10.77 10.79
N LYS A 275 4.97 -11.81 10.00
CA LYS A 275 4.38 -13.05 10.52
C LYS A 275 5.29 -13.73 11.54
N THR A 276 6.59 -13.83 11.23
CA THR A 276 7.56 -14.45 12.12
C THR A 276 7.69 -13.66 13.42
N ILE A 277 7.77 -12.34 13.36
CA ILE A 277 7.87 -11.50 14.55
C ILE A 277 6.57 -11.56 15.37
N LEU A 278 5.40 -11.58 14.71
CA LEU A 278 4.11 -11.67 15.40
C LEU A 278 3.94 -13.02 16.10
N ILE A 279 4.30 -14.13 15.45
CA ILE A 279 4.30 -15.46 16.06
C ILE A 279 5.27 -15.51 17.24
N THR A 280 6.50 -15.01 17.10
CA THR A 280 7.48 -15.01 18.20
C THR A 280 7.05 -14.11 19.36
N ALA A 281 6.45 -12.95 19.10
CA ALA A 281 5.92 -12.06 20.13
C ALA A 281 4.76 -12.71 20.90
N ILE A 282 3.82 -13.36 20.21
CA ILE A 282 2.72 -14.12 20.85
C ILE A 282 3.30 -15.27 21.68
N SER A 283 4.19 -16.09 21.11
CA SER A 283 4.80 -17.21 21.83
C SER A 283 5.55 -16.75 23.07
N LEU A 284 6.32 -15.66 22.98
CA LEU A 284 7.03 -15.07 24.12
C LEU A 284 6.05 -14.57 25.20
N SER A 285 4.96 -13.91 24.80
CA SER A 285 3.93 -13.44 25.73
C SER A 285 3.24 -14.58 26.49
N VAL A 286 2.99 -15.71 25.80
CA VAL A 286 2.41 -16.92 26.40
C VAL A 286 3.39 -17.53 27.40
N VAL A 287 4.67 -17.66 27.03
CA VAL A 287 5.72 -18.18 27.93
C VAL A 287 5.88 -17.30 29.17
N LEU A 288 5.93 -15.97 29.01
CA LEU A 288 5.99 -15.04 30.14
C LEU A 288 4.76 -15.14 31.04
N SER A 289 3.58 -15.30 30.45
CA SER A 289 2.32 -15.45 31.20
C SER A 289 2.31 -16.73 32.03
N ILE A 290 2.83 -17.85 31.48
CA ILE A 290 3.00 -19.10 32.20
C ILE A 290 4.01 -18.94 33.35
N LEU A 291 5.17 -18.34 33.08
CA LEU A 291 6.19 -18.08 34.11
C LEU A 291 5.66 -17.21 35.25
N LEU A 292 4.97 -16.11 34.93
CA LEU A 292 4.34 -15.23 35.91
C LEU A 292 3.26 -15.97 36.71
N SER A 293 2.46 -16.81 36.07
CA SER A 293 1.44 -17.64 36.75
C SER A 293 2.08 -18.63 37.71
N ILE A 294 3.20 -19.25 37.34
CA ILE A 294 3.96 -20.15 38.21
C ILE A 294 4.54 -19.39 39.41
N VAL A 295 5.20 -18.25 39.18
CA VAL A 295 5.74 -17.39 40.24
C VAL A 295 4.63 -16.95 41.20
N PHE A 296 3.47 -16.57 40.65
CA PHE A 296 2.31 -16.17 41.43
C PHE A 296 1.75 -17.33 42.29
N SER A 297 1.65 -18.53 41.70
CA SER A 297 1.23 -19.72 42.41
C SER A 297 2.14 -20.03 43.60
N PHE A 298 3.46 -20.00 43.40
CA PHE A 298 4.42 -20.29 44.46
C PHE A 298 4.54 -19.17 45.51
N ARG A 299 4.44 -17.90 45.12
CA ARG A 299 4.62 -16.77 46.04
C ARG A 299 3.36 -16.38 46.81
N PHE A 300 2.16 -16.63 46.28
CA PHE A 300 0.89 -16.20 46.89
C PHE A 300 -0.05 -17.36 47.17
N THR A 301 -0.36 -18.14 46.14
CA THR A 301 -1.43 -19.16 46.23
C THR A 301 -1.05 -20.26 47.21
N LYS A 302 0.19 -20.77 47.15
CA LYS A 302 0.66 -21.85 48.02
C LYS A 302 0.68 -21.46 49.51
N PRO A 303 1.30 -20.34 49.94
CA PRO A 303 1.26 -19.92 51.36
C PRO A 303 -0.17 -19.68 51.89
N LEU A 304 -1.07 -19.18 51.05
CA LEU A 304 -2.47 -18.95 51.43
C LEU A 304 -3.22 -20.28 51.63
N HIS A 305 -2.99 -21.24 50.73
CA HIS A 305 -3.56 -22.58 50.86
C HIS A 305 -3.01 -23.30 52.10
N GLU A 306 -1.70 -23.20 52.35
CA GLU A 306 -1.06 -23.78 53.53
C GLU A 306 -1.57 -23.17 54.85
N LEU A 307 -1.90 -21.87 54.86
CA LEU A 307 -2.54 -21.23 56.01
C LEU A 307 -3.95 -21.78 56.22
N SER A 308 -4.74 -21.88 55.14
CA SER A 308 -6.09 -22.44 55.17
C SER A 308 -6.09 -23.88 55.68
N ASP A 309 -5.17 -24.71 55.18
CA ASP A 309 -4.99 -26.09 55.64
C ASP A 309 -4.58 -26.15 57.11
N TYR A 310 -3.71 -25.24 57.55
CA TYR A 310 -3.31 -25.14 58.95
C TYR A 310 -4.50 -24.79 59.84
N ILE A 311 -5.29 -23.79 59.48
CA ILE A 311 -6.52 -23.41 60.22
C ILE A 311 -7.50 -24.60 60.29
N ASN A 312 -7.74 -25.27 59.16
CA ASN A 312 -8.61 -26.45 59.12
C ASN A 312 -8.08 -27.59 60.01
N LEU A 313 -6.77 -27.81 60.04
CA LEU A 313 -6.12 -28.81 60.90
C LEU A 313 -6.35 -28.49 62.38
N ILE A 314 -6.22 -27.23 62.78
CA ILE A 314 -6.41 -26.79 64.16
C ILE A 314 -7.87 -26.98 64.59
N VAL A 315 -8.82 -26.55 63.75
CA VAL A 315 -10.25 -26.67 64.03
C VAL A 315 -10.65 -28.14 64.15
N LYS A 316 -10.19 -29.01 63.24
CA LYS A 316 -10.48 -30.46 63.30
C LYS A 316 -9.89 -31.17 64.53
N ASN A 317 -8.77 -30.67 65.06
CA ASN A 317 -8.09 -31.25 66.22
C ASN A 317 -8.43 -30.52 67.52
N ASN A 318 -9.59 -29.86 67.62
CA ASN A 318 -10.04 -29.15 68.83
C ASN A 318 -8.95 -28.22 69.42
N PHE A 319 -8.27 -27.46 68.55
CA PHE A 319 -7.23 -26.50 68.92
C PHE A 319 -6.02 -27.11 69.65
N SER A 320 -5.80 -28.42 69.53
CA SER A 320 -4.71 -29.15 70.20
C SER A 320 -3.53 -29.44 69.25
N VAL A 321 -3.06 -28.43 68.50
CA VAL A 321 -2.02 -28.58 67.48
C VAL A 321 -0.82 -27.70 67.80
N SER A 322 0.39 -28.23 67.65
CA SER A 322 1.63 -27.47 67.89
C SER A 322 1.78 -26.28 66.93
N LYS A 323 2.37 -25.20 67.43
CA LYS A 323 2.67 -23.99 66.65
C LYS A 323 3.52 -24.34 65.43
N LYS A 324 3.02 -24.03 64.24
CA LYS A 324 3.79 -24.20 63.00
C LYS A 324 4.55 -22.91 62.72
N ILE A 325 5.87 -22.98 62.72
CA ILE A 325 6.74 -21.86 62.31
C ILE A 325 6.89 -21.91 60.80
N PHE A 326 6.26 -20.97 60.12
CA PHE A 326 6.38 -20.85 58.68
C PHE A 326 7.68 -20.14 58.31
N LYS A 327 8.56 -20.83 57.56
CA LYS A 327 9.75 -20.23 56.94
C LYS A 327 9.36 -19.44 55.70
N VAL A 328 8.51 -18.42 55.85
CA VAL A 328 8.24 -17.48 54.75
C VAL A 328 9.45 -16.55 54.63
N GLY A 329 10.04 -16.50 53.43
CA GLY A 329 11.15 -15.60 53.13
C GLY A 329 10.67 -14.15 53.13
N ALA A 330 11.25 -13.35 54.03
CA ALA A 330 11.05 -11.92 54.28
C ALA A 330 9.84 -11.53 55.16
N ASN A 331 10.02 -10.46 55.95
CA ASN A 331 9.01 -9.78 56.76
C ASN A 331 7.89 -9.22 55.87
N ASP A 332 6.93 -10.08 55.53
CA ASP A 332 5.83 -9.88 54.61
C ASP A 332 4.49 -9.98 55.34
N GLU A 333 3.44 -9.34 54.82
CA GLU A 333 2.07 -9.43 55.35
C GLU A 333 1.60 -10.88 55.54
N MET A 334 2.03 -11.81 54.69
CA MET A 334 1.72 -13.24 54.87
C MET A 334 2.29 -13.81 56.16
N LYS A 335 3.55 -13.46 56.50
CA LYS A 335 4.18 -13.89 57.75
C LYS A 335 3.43 -13.28 58.94
N GLU A 336 3.10 -12.00 58.86
CA GLU A 336 2.30 -11.31 59.88
C GLU A 336 0.93 -11.99 60.08
N LEU A 337 0.28 -12.42 59.00
CA LEU A 337 -1.02 -13.13 59.07
C LEU A 337 -0.88 -14.52 59.72
N PHE A 338 0.19 -15.26 59.38
CA PHE A 338 0.53 -16.51 60.07
C PHE A 338 0.82 -16.29 61.55
N ASP A 339 1.57 -15.26 61.90
CA ASP A 339 1.92 -14.91 63.28
C ASP A 339 0.67 -14.51 64.08
N ASN A 340 -0.24 -13.73 63.48
CA ASN A 340 -1.53 -13.36 64.07
C ASN A 340 -2.43 -14.58 64.32
N VAL A 341 -2.48 -15.52 63.38
CA VAL A 341 -3.21 -16.79 63.56
C VAL A 341 -2.58 -17.62 64.68
N ASN A 342 -1.26 -17.76 64.72
CA ASN A 342 -0.53 -18.41 65.81
C ASN A 342 -0.79 -17.77 67.18
N TRP A 343 -0.87 -16.44 67.23
CA TRP A 343 -1.20 -15.71 68.44
C TRP A 343 -2.65 -15.97 68.89
N MET A 344 -3.60 -15.96 67.96
CA MET A 344 -5.00 -16.30 68.22
C MET A 344 -5.14 -17.72 68.78
N ILE A 345 -4.46 -18.70 68.19
CA ILE A 345 -4.47 -20.09 68.67
C ILE A 345 -3.93 -20.18 70.09
N GLY A 346 -2.79 -19.54 70.38
CA GLY A 346 -2.24 -19.52 71.73
C GLY A 346 -3.18 -18.90 72.78
N LYS A 347 -3.94 -17.87 72.38
CA LYS A 347 -4.99 -17.29 73.24
C LYS A 347 -6.16 -18.24 73.45
N VAL A 348 -6.62 -18.94 72.42
CA VAL A 348 -7.67 -19.96 72.52
C VAL A 348 -7.21 -21.12 73.42
N GLU A 349 -5.99 -21.62 73.25
CA GLU A 349 -5.42 -22.65 74.14
C GLU A 349 -5.40 -22.20 75.60
N THR A 350 -4.99 -20.95 75.86
CA THR A 350 -4.99 -20.36 77.21
C THR A 350 -6.39 -20.33 77.80
N TYR A 351 -7.39 -19.88 77.03
CA TYR A 351 -8.78 -19.84 77.48
C TYR A 351 -9.38 -21.25 77.69
N ILE A 352 -9.07 -22.22 76.83
CA ILE A 352 -9.49 -23.62 77.02
C ILE A 352 -8.89 -24.17 78.32
N HIS A 353 -7.62 -23.87 78.61
CA HIS A 353 -6.98 -24.30 79.84
C HIS A 353 -7.63 -23.63 81.06
N GLU A 354 -7.85 -22.32 81.01
CA GLU A 354 -8.50 -21.54 82.07
C GLU A 354 -9.93 -22.07 82.36
N ILE A 355 -10.71 -22.36 81.32
CA ILE A 355 -12.05 -22.96 81.45
C ILE A 355 -11.95 -24.34 82.13
N ARG A 356 -11.06 -25.23 81.69
CA ARG A 356 -10.87 -26.54 82.32
C ARG A 356 -10.44 -26.43 83.78
N THR A 357 -9.54 -25.49 84.10
CA THR A 357 -9.13 -25.26 85.49
C THR A 357 -10.28 -24.73 86.34
N ASN A 358 -11.12 -23.84 85.78
CA ASN A 358 -12.30 -23.32 86.46
C ASN A 358 -13.35 -24.42 86.65
N GLU A 359 -13.59 -25.29 85.67
CA GLU A 359 -14.44 -26.48 85.80
C GLU A 359 -13.96 -27.39 86.94
N LEU A 360 -12.66 -27.68 87.01
CA LEU A 360 -12.07 -28.49 88.09
C LEU A 360 -12.20 -27.81 89.46
N ILE A 361 -12.03 -26.49 89.54
CA ILE A 361 -12.23 -25.72 90.77
C ILE A 361 -13.70 -25.77 91.19
N ILE A 362 -14.63 -25.60 90.25
CA ILE A 362 -16.07 -25.70 90.51
C ILE A 362 -16.41 -27.11 91.00
N GLU A 363 -15.95 -28.17 90.32
CA GLU A 363 -16.20 -29.56 90.72
C GLU A 363 -15.63 -29.86 92.12
N LYS A 364 -14.42 -29.37 92.41
CA LYS A 364 -13.81 -29.50 93.74
C LYS A 364 -14.57 -28.70 94.79
N SER A 365 -15.06 -27.51 94.45
CA SER A 365 -15.91 -26.70 95.33
C SER A 365 -17.25 -27.38 95.60
N GLU A 366 -17.86 -28.00 94.59
CA GLU A 366 -19.12 -28.74 94.70
C GLU A 366 -18.93 -29.95 95.61
N LYS A 367 -17.88 -30.76 95.38
CA LYS A 367 -17.53 -31.90 96.25
C LYS A 367 -17.30 -31.46 97.69
N LYS A 368 -16.58 -30.35 97.89
CA LYS A 368 -16.35 -29.80 99.24
C LYS A 368 -17.65 -29.32 99.87
N PHE A 369 -18.51 -28.63 99.13
CA PHE A 369 -19.82 -28.16 99.60
C PHE A 369 -20.75 -29.33 99.95
N ARG A 370 -20.83 -30.35 99.09
CA ARG A 370 -21.53 -31.61 99.38
C ARG A 370 -21.01 -32.27 100.64
N SER A 371 -19.68 -32.40 100.80
CA SER A 371 -19.10 -32.98 102.00
C SER A 371 -19.37 -32.18 103.28
N LEU A 372 -19.52 -30.85 103.17
CA LEU A 372 -19.89 -29.99 104.30
C LEU A 372 -21.37 -30.14 104.66
N ILE A 373 -22.25 -30.30 103.66
CA ILE A 373 -23.68 -30.58 103.87
C ILE A 373 -23.87 -31.98 104.47
N GLU A 374 -23.23 -33.00 103.91
CA GLU A 374 -23.37 -34.39 104.36
C GLU A 374 -22.78 -34.64 105.76
N ASN A 375 -21.74 -33.90 106.15
CA ASN A 375 -21.14 -33.98 107.49
C ASN A 375 -21.62 -32.87 108.46
N SER A 376 -22.65 -32.11 108.09
CA SER A 376 -23.27 -31.12 108.97
C SER A 376 -24.11 -31.82 110.04
N ASN A 377 -24.02 -31.37 111.30
CA ASN A 377 -24.86 -31.87 112.39
C ASN A 377 -26.32 -31.38 112.31
N ASP A 378 -26.60 -30.40 111.45
CA ASP A 378 -27.94 -29.85 111.22
C ASP A 378 -28.51 -30.34 109.87
N ALA A 379 -29.83 -30.61 109.83
CA ALA A 379 -30.53 -30.94 108.60
C ALA A 379 -30.65 -29.70 107.70
N ILE A 380 -29.91 -29.70 106.58
CA ILE A 380 -29.93 -28.61 105.61
C ILE A 380 -30.84 -29.00 104.44
N ALA A 381 -31.91 -28.24 104.21
CA ALA A 381 -32.81 -28.39 103.07
C ALA A 381 -32.66 -27.21 102.11
N LEU A 382 -32.42 -27.48 100.84
CA LEU A 382 -32.43 -26.46 99.79
C LEU A 382 -33.87 -26.28 99.32
N MET A 383 -34.35 -25.04 99.23
CA MET A 383 -35.69 -24.73 98.72
C MET A 383 -35.58 -23.89 97.45
N ASN A 384 -36.42 -24.16 96.46
CA ASN A 384 -36.52 -23.30 95.29
C ASN A 384 -37.17 -21.95 95.64
N LYS A 385 -37.18 -21.00 94.70
CA LYS A 385 -37.84 -19.69 94.88
C LYS A 385 -39.33 -19.80 95.24
N GLN A 386 -39.96 -20.96 95.02
CA GLN A 386 -41.35 -21.27 95.32
C GLN A 386 -41.53 -22.04 96.65
N GLY A 387 -40.47 -22.18 97.45
CA GLY A 387 -40.53 -22.79 98.77
C GLY A 387 -40.71 -24.32 98.77
N ARG A 388 -40.43 -25.01 97.66
CA ARG A 388 -40.36 -26.47 97.63
C ARG A 388 -38.93 -26.93 97.87
N ILE A 389 -38.76 -27.96 98.71
CA ILE A 389 -37.47 -28.62 98.91
C ILE A 389 -37.04 -29.25 97.57
N ILE A 390 -35.78 -29.01 97.19
CA ILE A 390 -35.15 -29.54 95.98
C ILE A 390 -34.02 -30.49 96.34
#